data_AF-A0A9W9JRU8-F1
#
_entry.id   AF-A0A9W9JRU8-F1
#
_cell.length_a   1.000
_cell.length_b   1.000
_cell.length_c   1.000
_cell.angle_alpha   90.00
_cell.angle_beta   90.00
_cell.angle_gamma   90.00
#
_symmetry.space_group_name_H-M   'P 1'
#
loop_
_entity.id
_entity.type
_entity.pdbx_description
1 polymer ?
#
loop_
_entity_poly.entity_id
_entity_poly.type
_entity_poly.pdbx_seq_one_letter_code
_entity_poly.pdbx_strand_id
1 'polypeptide(L)'
;MRSIAAPALRHGTANNLPRCAARPLAAQMLRQYATQPSRSRTMREMDRAARAGSSRMTKEQSISQLQKMANAEYFKDGGGPLFPGTFVTLPLFRLPLNPADFAQYQWSRLRHWVIETVSLLNFKLKSMPNWTTRPQWKARRGKIAPTAKALYQEVLEAFAAGDKATLERICVNDFAKKLIAAIDRRNPRERVHFKVTKYNSSLFYPKRIAHQIHQINMYDKNLMTEQAVVAISSTQQVSRYDASTGETIPGSVKIQDKVEYVVLSRQVNAVTFESDAWRVWGTTSPTTLEAYLEEKEAIDKEQARRAGWKPASK
;
A
#
# COMPACT_ATOMS: atom_id res chain seq x y z
N MET A 1 40.39 60.05 38.98
CA MET A 1 39.48 58.89 39.07
C MET A 1 39.03 58.50 37.66
N ARG A 2 39.38 57.28 37.20
CA ARG A 2 39.08 56.70 35.86
C ARG A 2 39.76 57.48 34.69
N SER A 3 40.29 56.91 33.62
CA SER A 3 40.15 55.61 32.96
C SER A 3 41.46 55.32 32.21
N ILE A 4 41.98 54.09 32.23
CA ILE A 4 43.17 53.65 31.47
C ILE A 4 42.76 52.48 30.58
N ALA A 5 43.29 52.50 29.36
CA ALA A 5 43.01 51.59 28.25
C ALA A 5 43.56 50.15 28.43
N ALA A 6 42.85 49.20 27.79
CA ALA A 6 43.21 47.93 27.09
C ALA A 6 44.47 47.11 27.53
N PRO A 7 44.47 45.76 27.51
CA PRO A 7 44.45 44.96 26.26
C PRO A 7 43.90 43.51 26.33
N ALA A 8 44.00 42.80 25.19
CA ALA A 8 43.55 41.43 24.89
C ALA A 8 44.35 40.28 25.58
N LEU A 9 43.72 39.10 25.77
CA LEU A 9 44.16 37.76 25.28
C LEU A 9 43.45 36.55 25.98
N ARG A 10 42.89 35.67 25.13
CA ARG A 10 42.83 34.18 25.12
C ARG A 10 42.80 33.31 26.41
N HIS A 11 41.84 32.36 26.44
CA HIS A 11 41.95 30.88 26.37
C HIS A 11 41.03 30.09 27.33
N GLY A 12 40.51 28.95 26.84
CA GLY A 12 40.03 27.80 27.66
C GLY A 12 38.55 27.39 27.42
N THR A 13 38.22 26.69 26.33
CA THR A 13 37.88 25.24 26.27
C THR A 13 36.84 24.73 27.29
N ALA A 14 35.66 24.30 26.80
CA ALA A 14 35.01 23.06 27.25
C ALA A 14 33.84 22.63 26.33
N ASN A 15 34.00 21.40 25.81
CA ASN A 15 32.96 20.39 25.59
C ASN A 15 32.00 20.51 24.40
N ASN A 16 32.51 19.97 23.27
CA ASN A 16 31.73 19.15 22.36
C ASN A 16 31.03 18.00 23.11
N LEU A 17 29.71 17.95 23.09
CA LEU A 17 28.96 16.70 23.11
C LEU A 17 27.97 16.73 21.94
N PRO A 18 27.97 15.73 21.06
CA PRO A 18 27.01 15.66 19.97
C PRO A 18 25.63 15.48 20.58
N ARG A 19 24.68 16.37 20.23
CA ARG A 19 23.26 16.07 20.36
C ARG A 19 22.95 14.90 19.44
N CYS A 20 23.21 13.68 19.92
CA CYS A 20 22.54 12.48 19.45
C CYS A 20 21.07 12.61 19.82
N ALA A 21 20.33 13.38 19.01
CA ALA A 21 18.90 13.25 18.94
C ALA A 21 18.62 11.89 18.30
N ALA A 22 18.68 10.84 19.11
CA ALA A 22 18.11 9.54 18.78
C ALA A 22 16.61 9.79 18.58
N ARG A 23 16.22 10.08 17.33
CA ARG A 23 14.82 10.11 16.92
C ARG A 23 14.22 8.76 17.32
N PRO A 24 13.18 8.71 18.17
CA PRO A 24 12.61 7.44 18.57
C PRO A 24 12.03 6.74 17.34
N LEU A 25 12.56 5.55 17.03
CA LEU A 25 12.13 4.63 15.96
C LEU A 25 10.62 4.34 15.97
N ALA A 26 9.91 4.66 17.06
CA ALA A 26 8.48 4.43 17.22
C ALA A 26 7.57 5.31 16.35
N ALA A 27 8.07 6.42 15.77
CA ALA A 27 7.31 7.21 14.78
C ALA A 27 7.29 6.54 13.38
N GLN A 28 8.04 5.44 13.20
CA GLN A 28 8.19 4.74 11.91
C GLN A 28 7.35 3.46 11.79
N MET A 29 6.59 3.07 12.83
CA MET A 29 5.97 1.74 12.86
C MET A 29 4.87 1.50 11.81
N LEU A 30 4.43 2.52 11.09
CA LEU A 30 3.71 2.40 9.81
C LEU A 30 4.11 3.60 8.94
N ARG A 31 5.25 3.49 8.23
CA ARG A 31 5.51 4.38 7.09
C ARG A 31 4.38 4.17 6.08
N GLN A 32 3.79 5.23 5.55
CA GLN A 32 2.83 5.12 4.44
C GLN A 32 3.53 4.43 3.26
N TYR A 33 3.04 3.24 2.85
CA TYR A 33 3.80 2.35 1.97
C TYR A 33 3.45 2.44 0.49
N ALA A 34 2.54 3.33 0.09
CA ALA A 34 2.15 3.46 -1.31
C ALA A 34 2.05 4.92 -1.76
N THR A 35 3.06 5.40 -2.49
CA THR A 35 2.85 6.39 -3.55
C THR A 35 2.52 5.60 -4.82
N GLN A 36 1.40 5.88 -5.47
CA GLN A 36 0.95 5.13 -6.63
C GLN A 36 2.01 5.13 -7.75
N PRO A 37 2.39 3.96 -8.29
CA PRO A 37 3.35 3.93 -9.38
C PRO A 37 2.65 4.11 -10.74
N SER A 38 3.16 5.03 -11.55
CA SER A 38 2.85 5.07 -12.98
C SER A 38 3.27 3.75 -13.67
N ARG A 39 2.69 3.41 -14.83
CA ARG A 39 3.03 2.19 -15.57
C ARG A 39 4.53 2.06 -15.90
N SER A 40 5.23 3.18 -16.08
CA SER A 40 6.70 3.22 -16.24
C SER A 40 7.43 2.88 -14.94
N ARG A 41 6.89 3.26 -13.78
CA ARG A 41 7.39 2.82 -12.47
C ARG A 41 7.07 1.35 -12.21
N THR A 42 5.93 0.81 -12.64
CA THR A 42 5.67 -0.63 -12.63
C THR A 42 6.71 -1.40 -13.44
N MET A 43 7.02 -0.93 -14.66
CA MET A 43 8.05 -1.55 -15.50
C MET A 43 9.45 -1.46 -14.85
N ARG A 44 9.79 -0.33 -14.21
CA ARG A 44 11.02 -0.20 -13.41
C ARG A 44 11.05 -1.13 -12.19
N GLU A 45 9.91 -1.33 -11.53
CA GLU A 45 9.80 -2.26 -10.41
C GLU A 45 9.95 -3.71 -10.86
N MET A 46 9.38 -4.06 -12.01
CA MET A 46 9.59 -5.36 -12.66
C MET A 46 11.05 -5.57 -13.07
N ASP A 47 11.70 -4.56 -13.68
CA ASP A 47 13.12 -4.61 -14.01
C ASP A 47 13.98 -4.75 -12.75
N ARG A 48 13.60 -4.08 -11.65
CA ARG A 48 14.26 -4.22 -10.35
C ARG A 48 14.08 -5.61 -9.76
N ALA A 49 12.88 -6.19 -9.84
CA ALA A 49 12.59 -7.55 -9.40
C ALA A 49 13.40 -8.57 -10.23
N ALA A 50 13.45 -8.39 -11.55
CA ALA A 50 14.26 -9.21 -12.45
C ALA A 50 15.76 -9.15 -12.11
N ARG A 51 16.29 -7.95 -11.84
CA ARG A 51 17.70 -7.77 -11.41
C ARG A 51 17.99 -8.36 -10.03
N ALA A 52 17.04 -8.30 -9.11
CA ALA A 52 17.19 -8.94 -7.80
C ALA A 52 17.14 -10.48 -7.90
N GLY A 53 16.31 -11.01 -8.81
CA GLY A 53 16.28 -12.44 -9.13
C GLY A 53 17.57 -12.92 -9.80
N SER A 54 18.13 -12.11 -10.71
CA SER A 54 19.38 -12.46 -11.40
C SER A 54 20.62 -12.47 -10.49
N SER A 55 20.57 -11.92 -9.27
CA SER A 55 21.72 -12.01 -8.35
C SER A 55 21.83 -13.37 -7.64
N ARG A 56 20.83 -14.25 -7.76
CA ARG A 56 20.78 -15.59 -7.14
C ARG A 56 21.13 -16.69 -8.15
N MET A 57 22.13 -16.45 -9.00
CA MET A 57 22.45 -17.29 -10.17
C MET A 57 22.78 -18.75 -9.81
N THR A 58 22.17 -19.67 -10.53
CA THR A 58 22.74 -20.99 -10.88
C THR A 58 23.11 -20.94 -12.38
N LYS A 59 24.24 -21.52 -12.78
CA LYS A 59 24.88 -21.33 -14.10
C LYS A 59 24.06 -21.78 -15.33
N GLU A 60 22.87 -22.35 -15.16
CA GLU A 60 22.16 -23.10 -16.21
C GLU A 60 20.92 -22.39 -16.77
N GLN A 61 20.48 -21.25 -16.22
CA GLN A 61 19.24 -20.60 -16.66
C GLN A 61 19.48 -19.40 -17.59
N SER A 62 18.75 -19.34 -18.71
CA SER A 62 18.75 -18.20 -19.64
C SER A 62 18.19 -16.94 -18.98
N ILE A 63 18.78 -15.77 -19.28
CA ILE A 63 18.32 -14.45 -18.81
C ILE A 63 16.82 -14.22 -19.09
N SER A 64 16.32 -14.69 -20.24
CA SER A 64 14.91 -14.53 -20.61
C SER A 64 13.97 -15.42 -19.79
N GLN A 65 14.42 -16.62 -19.39
CA GLN A 65 13.67 -17.50 -18.51
C GLN A 65 13.61 -16.94 -17.08
N LEU A 66 14.72 -16.42 -16.59
CA LEU A 66 14.79 -15.74 -15.28
C LEU A 66 13.87 -14.53 -15.23
N GLN A 67 13.85 -13.70 -16.27
CA GLN A 67 12.94 -12.55 -16.33
C GLN A 67 11.47 -12.99 -16.29
N LYS A 68 11.10 -14.05 -17.01
CA LYS A 68 9.74 -14.62 -16.95
C LYS A 68 9.41 -15.12 -15.55
N MET A 69 10.32 -15.84 -14.90
CA MET A 69 10.11 -16.35 -13.53
C MET A 69 9.97 -15.22 -12.51
N ALA A 70 10.85 -14.21 -12.56
CA ALA A 70 10.79 -13.07 -11.65
C ALA A 70 9.50 -12.26 -11.83
N ASN A 71 9.03 -12.10 -13.07
CA ASN A 71 7.76 -11.43 -13.35
C ASN A 71 6.56 -12.26 -12.89
N ALA A 72 6.60 -13.58 -13.09
CA ALA A 72 5.59 -14.48 -12.56
C ALA A 72 5.52 -14.41 -11.02
N GLU A 73 6.67 -14.36 -10.34
CA GLU A 73 6.74 -14.19 -8.89
C GLU A 73 6.18 -12.82 -8.45
N TYR A 74 6.51 -11.74 -9.17
CA TYR A 74 6.04 -10.38 -8.87
C TYR A 74 4.51 -10.25 -8.93
N PHE A 75 3.86 -10.90 -9.89
CA PHE A 75 2.40 -10.89 -10.02
C PHE A 75 1.70 -12.02 -9.25
N LYS A 76 2.45 -12.97 -8.70
CA LYS A 76 1.90 -14.10 -7.94
C LYS A 76 0.98 -13.62 -6.82
N ASP A 77 -0.10 -14.36 -6.58
CA ASP A 77 -1.05 -14.12 -5.48
C ASP A 77 -1.69 -12.71 -5.50
N GLY A 78 -1.76 -12.07 -6.67
CA GLY A 78 -2.29 -10.71 -6.83
C GLY A 78 -1.26 -9.63 -6.52
N GLY A 79 0.03 -9.94 -6.61
CA GLY A 79 1.10 -8.95 -6.56
C GLY A 79 1.07 -7.95 -7.71
N GLY A 80 2.09 -7.12 -7.79
CA GLY A 80 2.13 -5.99 -8.71
C GLY A 80 1.72 -4.66 -8.07
N PRO A 81 1.62 -3.59 -8.88
CA PRO A 81 1.30 -2.26 -8.39
C PRO A 81 -0.16 -2.16 -7.94
N LEU A 82 -0.47 -1.15 -7.12
CA LEU A 82 -1.84 -0.64 -7.03
C LEU A 82 -2.26 -0.15 -8.42
N PHE A 83 -3.47 -0.46 -8.85
CA PHE A 83 -3.91 -0.07 -10.19
C PHE A 83 -3.86 1.44 -10.41
N PRO A 84 -3.28 1.90 -11.55
CA PRO A 84 -3.26 3.32 -11.90
C PRO A 84 -4.67 3.90 -11.92
N GLY A 85 -4.84 5.11 -11.39
CA GLY A 85 -6.16 5.72 -11.29
C GLY A 85 -7.09 5.07 -10.26
N THR A 86 -6.55 4.37 -9.25
CA THR A 86 -7.34 3.98 -8.07
C THR A 86 -7.63 5.22 -7.23
N PHE A 87 -8.89 5.68 -7.21
CA PHE A 87 -9.26 6.91 -6.51
C PHE A 87 -9.73 6.62 -5.09
N VAL A 88 -8.91 6.98 -4.11
CA VAL A 88 -9.21 6.75 -2.69
C VAL A 88 -9.80 8.01 -2.09
N THR A 89 -11.10 7.97 -1.77
CA THR A 89 -11.81 9.17 -1.30
C THR A 89 -11.29 9.67 0.04
N LEU A 90 -11.12 10.99 0.16
CA LEU A 90 -10.83 11.68 1.40
C LEU A 90 -11.97 11.47 2.41
N PRO A 91 -11.67 11.40 3.71
CA PRO A 91 -12.70 11.46 4.73
C PRO A 91 -13.39 12.83 4.68
N LEU A 92 -14.66 12.88 5.08
CA LEU A 92 -15.51 14.06 4.89
C LEU A 92 -14.89 15.36 5.43
N PHE A 93 -14.23 15.28 6.59
CA PHE A 93 -13.58 16.42 7.25
C PHE A 93 -12.30 16.93 6.57
N ARG A 94 -11.81 16.26 5.51
CA ARG A 94 -10.64 16.66 4.72
C ARG A 94 -10.96 17.00 3.27
N LEU A 95 -12.25 17.06 2.91
CA LEU A 95 -12.63 17.45 1.55
C LEU A 95 -12.25 18.91 1.29
N PRO A 96 -11.92 19.28 0.04
CA PRO A 96 -11.64 20.67 -0.32
C PRO A 96 -12.83 21.58 0.03
N LEU A 97 -12.55 22.72 0.66
CA LEU A 97 -13.58 23.70 1.05
C LEU A 97 -13.93 24.65 -0.09
N ASN A 98 -12.99 24.90 -1.00
CA ASN A 98 -13.23 25.72 -2.19
C ASN A 98 -14.25 25.00 -3.11
N PRO A 99 -15.35 25.66 -3.52
CA PRO A 99 -16.39 25.03 -4.33
C PRO A 99 -15.89 24.53 -5.69
N ALA A 100 -14.94 25.22 -6.33
CA ALA A 100 -14.38 24.80 -7.61
C ALA A 100 -13.55 23.51 -7.45
N ASP A 101 -12.65 23.49 -6.46
CA ASP A 101 -11.82 22.33 -6.14
C ASP A 101 -12.67 21.14 -5.67
N PHE A 102 -13.74 21.41 -4.91
CA PHE A 102 -14.70 20.41 -4.49
C PHE A 102 -15.43 19.79 -5.69
N ALA A 103 -15.96 20.63 -6.60
CA ALA A 103 -16.63 20.16 -7.80
C ALA A 103 -15.69 19.33 -8.69
N GLN A 104 -14.46 19.81 -8.89
CA GLN A 104 -13.43 19.10 -9.64
C GLN A 104 -13.07 17.76 -8.98
N TYR A 105 -12.94 17.74 -7.64
CA TYR A 105 -12.68 16.52 -6.88
C TYR A 105 -13.79 15.48 -7.04
N GLN A 106 -15.07 15.90 -6.90
CA GLN A 106 -16.20 14.99 -7.08
C GLN A 106 -16.34 14.53 -8.53
N TRP A 107 -16.05 15.39 -9.50
CA TRP A 107 -16.02 15.01 -10.92
C TRP A 107 -14.97 13.94 -11.20
N SER A 108 -13.74 14.13 -10.71
CA SER A 108 -12.67 13.14 -10.82
C SER A 108 -13.08 11.83 -10.16
N ARG A 109 -13.60 11.89 -8.94
CA ARG A 109 -14.11 10.71 -8.21
C ARG A 109 -15.17 9.96 -9.01
N LEU A 110 -16.16 10.66 -9.57
CA LEU A 110 -17.23 10.07 -10.37
C LEU A 110 -16.67 9.41 -11.64
N ARG A 111 -15.78 10.11 -12.36
CA ARG A 111 -15.12 9.57 -13.55
C ARG A 111 -14.40 8.27 -13.24
N HIS A 112 -13.62 8.24 -12.17
CA HIS A 112 -12.92 7.03 -11.75
C HIS A 112 -13.91 5.92 -11.40
N TRP A 113 -14.92 6.20 -10.58
CA TRP A 113 -15.96 5.22 -10.25
C TRP A 113 -16.64 4.61 -11.49
N VAL A 114 -16.87 5.40 -12.55
CA VAL A 114 -17.38 4.89 -13.84
C VAL A 114 -16.38 3.94 -14.49
N ILE A 115 -15.10 4.32 -14.60
CA ILE A 115 -14.04 3.48 -15.18
C ILE A 115 -13.94 2.14 -14.43
N GLU A 116 -13.93 2.18 -13.10
CA GLU A 116 -13.89 0.99 -12.24
C GLU A 116 -15.11 0.09 -12.47
N THR A 117 -16.29 0.70 -12.55
CA THR A 117 -17.55 -0.03 -12.75
C THR A 117 -17.57 -0.69 -14.12
N VAL A 118 -17.09 -0.01 -15.16
CA VAL A 118 -16.97 -0.55 -16.52
C VAL A 118 -15.98 -1.71 -16.56
N SER A 119 -14.83 -1.62 -15.87
CA SER A 119 -13.87 -2.73 -15.74
C SER A 119 -14.54 -4.00 -15.17
N LEU A 120 -15.27 -3.88 -14.06
CA LEU A 120 -15.97 -5.01 -13.44
C LEU A 120 -17.12 -5.52 -14.31
N LEU A 121 -17.85 -4.63 -14.99
CA LEU A 121 -18.95 -4.99 -15.87
C LEU A 121 -18.45 -5.76 -17.10
N ASN A 122 -17.39 -5.28 -17.74
CA ASN A 122 -16.76 -5.96 -18.87
C ASN A 122 -16.33 -7.38 -18.50
N PHE A 123 -15.69 -7.55 -17.34
CA PHE A 123 -15.30 -8.89 -16.89
C PHE A 123 -16.51 -9.77 -16.57
N LYS A 124 -17.54 -9.22 -15.95
CA LYS A 124 -18.80 -9.93 -15.69
C LYS A 124 -19.49 -10.38 -16.97
N LEU A 125 -19.58 -9.52 -17.98
CA LEU A 125 -20.17 -9.84 -19.28
C LEU A 125 -19.33 -10.89 -20.03
N LYS A 126 -18.00 -10.77 -19.99
CA LYS A 126 -17.09 -11.79 -20.54
C LYS A 126 -17.29 -13.17 -19.88
N SER A 127 -17.70 -13.21 -18.61
CA SER A 127 -18.00 -14.45 -17.89
C SER A 127 -19.37 -15.07 -18.18
N MET A 128 -20.16 -14.49 -19.08
CA MET A 128 -21.43 -15.05 -19.53
C MET A 128 -21.17 -15.89 -20.79
N PRO A 129 -21.41 -17.22 -20.76
CA PRO A 129 -21.29 -18.06 -21.96
C PRO A 129 -22.17 -17.57 -23.11
N ASN A 130 -23.41 -17.18 -22.79
CA ASN A 130 -24.39 -16.58 -23.69
C ASN A 130 -25.01 -15.34 -23.04
N TRP A 131 -25.51 -14.39 -23.84
CA TRP A 131 -26.10 -13.14 -23.36
C TRP A 131 -27.33 -13.33 -22.43
N THR A 132 -28.00 -14.48 -22.49
CA THR A 132 -29.14 -14.86 -21.63
C THR A 132 -28.75 -15.64 -20.38
N THR A 133 -27.51 -16.12 -20.28
CA THR A 133 -27.06 -16.99 -19.18
C THR A 133 -26.46 -16.20 -18.02
N ARG A 134 -26.55 -16.74 -16.80
CA ARG A 134 -25.98 -16.06 -15.62
C ARG A 134 -24.44 -16.01 -15.74
N PRO A 135 -23.82 -14.90 -15.29
CA PRO A 135 -22.36 -14.78 -15.29
C PRO A 135 -21.73 -15.81 -14.34
N GLN A 136 -20.68 -16.48 -14.81
CA GLN A 136 -19.91 -17.43 -14.02
C GLN A 136 -19.14 -16.70 -12.92
N TRP A 137 -18.56 -15.54 -13.24
CA TRP A 137 -17.87 -14.73 -12.25
C TRP A 137 -18.83 -13.93 -11.38
N LYS A 138 -18.54 -13.90 -10.08
CA LYS A 138 -19.29 -13.11 -9.09
C LYS A 138 -18.34 -12.20 -8.31
N ALA A 139 -18.54 -10.90 -8.45
CA ALA A 139 -17.80 -9.87 -7.72
C ALA A 139 -17.93 -9.96 -6.17
N ARG A 140 -18.98 -10.63 -5.65
CA ARG A 140 -19.26 -10.82 -4.20
C ARG A 140 -19.01 -9.54 -3.36
N ARG A 141 -19.45 -8.38 -3.88
CA ARG A 141 -19.11 -7.04 -3.36
C ARG A 141 -19.39 -6.86 -1.86
N GLY A 142 -20.49 -7.44 -1.36
CA GLY A 142 -20.86 -7.37 0.06
C GLY A 142 -19.93 -8.11 1.02
N LYS A 143 -19.13 -9.08 0.54
CA LYS A 143 -18.18 -9.83 1.36
C LYS A 143 -16.81 -9.14 1.46
N ILE A 144 -16.49 -8.22 0.55
CA ILE A 144 -15.16 -7.60 0.45
C ILE A 144 -14.80 -6.82 1.73
N ALA A 145 -15.71 -5.95 2.21
CA ALA A 145 -15.42 -5.10 3.38
C ALA A 145 -15.26 -5.90 4.69
N PRO A 146 -16.14 -6.88 5.00
CA PRO A 146 -15.92 -7.79 6.13
C PRO A 146 -14.63 -8.61 6.01
N THR A 147 -14.31 -9.13 4.82
CA THR A 147 -13.06 -9.86 4.59
C THR A 147 -11.83 -8.99 4.79
N ALA A 148 -11.83 -7.75 4.31
CA ALA A 148 -10.73 -6.82 4.53
C ALA A 148 -10.50 -6.52 6.01
N LYS A 149 -11.60 -6.30 6.75
CA LYS A 149 -11.56 -6.08 8.19
C LYS A 149 -10.91 -7.26 8.94
N ALA A 150 -11.36 -8.48 8.65
CA ALA A 150 -10.83 -9.68 9.30
C ALA A 150 -9.35 -9.92 8.95
N LEU A 151 -9.01 -9.92 7.66
CA LEU A 151 -7.63 -10.15 7.20
C LEU A 151 -6.67 -9.09 7.74
N TYR A 152 -7.06 -7.82 7.75
CA TYR A 152 -6.17 -6.76 8.20
C TYR A 152 -5.95 -6.79 9.72
N GLN A 153 -6.98 -7.14 10.49
CA GLN A 153 -6.80 -7.39 11.92
C GLN A 153 -5.81 -8.54 12.16
N GLU A 154 -5.98 -9.67 11.44
CA GLU A 154 -5.07 -10.83 11.52
C GLU A 154 -3.64 -10.45 11.14
N VAL A 155 -3.45 -9.61 10.12
CA VAL A 155 -2.13 -9.07 9.75
C VAL A 155 -1.49 -8.29 10.89
N LEU A 156 -2.23 -7.39 11.54
CA LEU A 156 -1.69 -6.56 12.61
C LEU A 156 -1.37 -7.38 13.86
N GLU A 157 -2.22 -8.36 14.19
CA GLU A 157 -1.99 -9.30 15.29
C GLU A 157 -0.79 -10.21 15.03
N ALA A 158 -0.71 -10.84 13.85
CA ALA A 158 0.43 -11.66 13.43
C ALA A 158 1.73 -10.85 13.39
N PHE A 159 1.66 -9.60 12.88
CA PHE A 159 2.79 -8.70 12.90
C PHE A 159 3.25 -8.41 14.33
N ALA A 160 2.36 -8.08 15.25
CA ALA A 160 2.72 -7.82 16.65
C ALA A 160 3.35 -9.06 17.31
N ALA A 161 2.73 -10.23 17.13
CA ALA A 161 3.21 -11.52 17.64
C ALA A 161 4.54 -11.98 17.02
N GLY A 162 4.90 -11.48 15.84
CA GLY A 162 6.08 -11.92 15.10
C GLY A 162 5.86 -13.22 14.33
N ASP A 163 4.61 -13.58 14.06
CA ASP A 163 4.24 -14.77 13.29
C ASP A 163 4.45 -14.54 11.78
N LYS A 164 5.64 -14.91 11.32
CA LYS A 164 6.04 -14.77 9.90
C LYS A 164 5.23 -15.69 8.98
N ALA A 165 4.89 -16.90 9.43
CA ALA A 165 4.20 -17.88 8.60
C ALA A 165 2.78 -17.42 8.25
N THR A 166 2.07 -16.85 9.23
CA THR A 166 0.75 -16.25 8.98
C THR A 166 0.86 -15.07 8.00
N LEU A 167 1.86 -14.20 8.15
CA LEU A 167 2.05 -13.06 7.25
C LEU A 167 2.30 -13.48 5.79
N GLU A 168 3.10 -14.51 5.56
CA GLU A 168 3.35 -15.04 4.20
C GLU A 168 2.08 -15.62 3.56
N ARG A 169 1.20 -16.23 4.36
CA ARG A 169 -0.05 -16.82 3.90
C ARG A 169 -1.09 -15.77 3.52
N ILE A 170 -1.29 -14.74 4.36
CA ILE A 170 -2.41 -13.79 4.22
C ILE A 170 -2.04 -12.50 3.49
N CYS A 171 -0.75 -12.17 3.38
CA CYS A 171 -0.30 -11.01 2.63
C CYS A 171 0.14 -11.40 1.21
N VAL A 172 0.15 -10.41 0.33
CA VAL A 172 0.92 -10.50 -0.91
C VAL A 172 2.41 -10.51 -0.56
N ASN A 173 3.20 -11.26 -1.34
CA ASN A 173 4.61 -11.55 -1.08
C ASN A 173 5.45 -10.30 -0.74
N ASP A 174 5.36 -9.23 -1.54
CA ASP A 174 6.12 -8.00 -1.29
C ASP A 174 5.77 -7.31 0.04
N PHE A 175 4.51 -7.41 0.46
CA PHE A 175 4.08 -6.85 1.74
C PHE A 175 4.52 -7.74 2.90
N ALA A 176 4.39 -9.06 2.77
CA ALA A 176 4.92 -10.03 3.74
C ALA A 176 6.43 -9.81 3.97
N LYS A 177 7.24 -9.76 2.91
CA LYS A 177 8.69 -9.50 2.98
C LYS A 177 9.03 -8.23 3.76
N LYS A 178 8.27 -7.14 3.55
CA LYS A 178 8.46 -5.87 4.29
C LYS A 178 8.15 -6.02 5.77
N LEU A 179 7.06 -6.69 6.12
CA LEU A 179 6.65 -6.91 7.51
C LEU A 179 7.63 -7.84 8.23
N ILE A 180 8.05 -8.92 7.59
CA ILE A 180 9.04 -9.88 8.12
C ILE A 180 10.37 -9.18 8.37
N ALA A 181 10.88 -8.40 7.40
CA ALA A 181 12.10 -7.62 7.59
C ALA A 181 11.98 -6.59 8.73
N ALA A 182 10.77 -6.06 8.97
CA ALA A 182 10.53 -5.19 10.12
C ALA A 182 10.47 -5.94 11.44
N ILE A 183 9.99 -7.19 11.46
CA ILE A 183 10.06 -8.10 12.62
C ILE A 183 11.51 -8.43 12.95
N ASP A 184 12.33 -8.76 11.95
CA ASP A 184 13.75 -9.13 12.12
C ASP A 184 14.61 -8.01 12.72
N ARG A 185 14.21 -6.75 12.50
CA ARG A 185 14.89 -5.57 13.04
C ARG A 185 14.43 -5.18 14.45
N ARG A 186 13.44 -5.87 15.03
CA ARG A 186 12.95 -5.54 16.38
C ARG A 186 14.00 -5.88 17.43
N ASN A 187 13.94 -5.14 18.53
CA ASN A 187 14.73 -5.50 19.71
C ASN A 187 14.26 -6.87 20.23
N PRO A 188 15.13 -7.89 20.29
CA PRO A 188 14.76 -9.22 20.75
C PRO A 188 14.37 -9.26 22.24
N ARG A 189 14.72 -8.21 23.01
CA ARG A 189 14.30 -8.05 24.41
C ARG A 189 12.91 -7.47 24.57
N GLU A 190 12.30 -6.99 23.49
CA GLU A 190 10.96 -6.40 23.54
C GLU A 190 9.96 -7.30 22.81
N ARG A 191 8.74 -7.37 23.35
CA ARG A 191 7.57 -7.95 22.69
C ARG A 191 6.55 -6.86 22.45
N VAL A 192 5.78 -7.00 21.37
CA VAL A 192 4.74 -6.04 20.99
C VAL A 192 3.41 -6.75 21.09
N HIS A 193 2.45 -6.12 21.77
CA HIS A 193 1.06 -6.54 21.74
C HIS A 193 0.26 -5.51 20.95
N PHE A 194 -0.65 -6.02 20.11
CA PHE A 194 -1.58 -5.22 19.34
C PHE A 194 -2.99 -5.69 19.64
N LYS A 195 -3.90 -4.74 19.83
CA LYS A 195 -5.32 -5.01 19.99
C LYS A 195 -6.13 -3.92 19.32
N VAL A 196 -7.20 -4.32 18.63
CA VAL A 196 -8.25 -3.39 18.22
C VAL A 196 -9.21 -3.22 19.40
N THR A 197 -9.25 -2.01 19.97
CA THR A 197 -10.11 -1.69 21.12
C THR A 197 -11.57 -1.59 20.68
N LYS A 198 -11.82 -0.85 19.60
CA LYS A 198 -13.16 -0.69 19.02
C LYS A 198 -13.09 -0.38 17.53
N TYR A 199 -14.16 -0.70 16.82
CA TYR A 199 -14.39 -0.22 15.47
C TYR A 199 -15.28 1.02 15.53
N ASN A 200 -14.83 2.10 14.89
CA ASN A 200 -15.49 3.40 14.95
C ASN A 200 -16.46 3.56 13.78
N SER A 201 -17.54 4.33 13.98
CA SER A 201 -18.49 4.72 12.93
C SER A 201 -19.06 3.52 12.14
N SER A 202 -19.67 2.56 12.84
CA SER A 202 -20.20 1.30 12.26
C SER A 202 -21.21 1.49 11.13
N LEU A 203 -21.91 2.63 11.08
CA LEU A 203 -22.82 2.99 9.99
C LEU A 203 -22.09 3.32 8.68
N PHE A 204 -20.84 3.79 8.77
CA PHE A 204 -20.05 4.23 7.62
C PHE A 204 -18.85 3.35 7.32
N TYR A 205 -18.42 2.49 8.25
CA TYR A 205 -17.24 1.65 8.13
C TYR A 205 -17.49 0.21 8.63
N PRO A 206 -16.82 -0.80 8.05
CA PRO A 206 -15.87 -0.72 6.94
C PRO A 206 -16.55 -0.42 5.59
N LYS A 207 -15.91 0.37 4.73
CA LYS A 207 -16.48 0.81 3.45
C LYS A 207 -15.54 0.52 2.30
N ARG A 208 -16.06 -0.15 1.27
CA ARG A 208 -15.35 -0.34 0.00
C ARG A 208 -15.32 0.98 -0.77
N ILE A 209 -14.12 1.49 -0.99
CA ILE A 209 -13.84 2.78 -1.64
C ILE A 209 -13.65 2.60 -3.14
N ALA A 210 -12.85 1.62 -3.53
CA ALA A 210 -12.53 1.31 -4.93
C ALA A 210 -12.59 -0.20 -5.17
N HIS A 211 -12.97 -0.62 -6.38
CA HIS A 211 -13.00 -2.03 -6.76
C HIS A 211 -12.80 -2.20 -8.27
N GLN A 212 -11.74 -2.91 -8.65
CA GLN A 212 -11.28 -2.96 -10.03
C GLN A 212 -10.74 -4.35 -10.38
N ILE A 213 -10.78 -4.70 -11.66
CA ILE A 213 -10.14 -5.90 -12.19
C ILE A 213 -9.41 -5.59 -13.49
N HIS A 214 -8.12 -5.92 -13.55
CA HIS A 214 -7.28 -5.62 -14.70
C HIS A 214 -6.30 -6.74 -14.98
N GLN A 215 -5.96 -6.91 -16.26
CA GLN A 215 -4.86 -7.75 -16.67
C GLN A 215 -3.56 -6.94 -16.54
N ILE A 216 -2.81 -7.16 -15.45
CA ILE A 216 -1.52 -6.51 -15.23
C ILE A 216 -0.33 -7.39 -15.61
N ASN A 217 -0.52 -8.71 -15.62
CA ASN A 217 0.50 -9.64 -16.06
C ASN A 217 0.60 -9.62 -17.59
N MET A 218 1.77 -9.24 -18.10
CA MET A 218 2.03 -9.19 -19.55
C MET A 218 2.34 -10.55 -20.15
N TYR A 219 2.76 -11.52 -19.32
CA TYR A 219 3.18 -12.85 -19.75
C TYR A 219 2.06 -13.89 -19.63
N ASP A 220 1.18 -13.72 -18.65
CA ASP A 220 -0.01 -14.54 -18.50
C ASP A 220 -1.27 -13.75 -18.83
N LYS A 221 -1.88 -14.05 -19.97
CA LYS A 221 -3.12 -13.40 -20.43
C LYS A 221 -4.38 -13.99 -19.82
N ASN A 222 -4.28 -15.16 -19.20
CA ASN A 222 -5.38 -15.84 -18.56
C ASN A 222 -5.52 -15.43 -17.10
N LEU A 223 -4.51 -14.81 -16.50
CA LEU A 223 -4.60 -14.29 -15.14
C LEU A 223 -4.93 -12.78 -15.14
N MET A 224 -6.02 -12.45 -14.46
CA MET A 224 -6.38 -11.08 -14.12
C MET A 224 -6.18 -10.86 -12.63
N THR A 225 -5.78 -9.65 -12.26
CA THR A 225 -5.69 -9.25 -10.85
C THR A 225 -6.96 -8.48 -10.51
N GLU A 226 -7.57 -8.82 -9.39
CA GLU A 226 -8.69 -8.08 -8.80
C GLU A 226 -8.20 -7.37 -7.55
N GLN A 227 -8.40 -6.05 -7.47
CA GLN A 227 -8.03 -5.24 -6.32
C GLN A 227 -9.24 -4.50 -5.77
N ALA A 228 -9.30 -4.40 -4.45
CA ALA A 228 -10.31 -3.62 -3.76
C ALA A 228 -9.68 -2.80 -2.63
N VAL A 229 -10.08 -1.54 -2.50
CA VAL A 229 -9.68 -0.67 -1.41
C VAL A 229 -10.83 -0.57 -0.43
N VAL A 230 -10.56 -0.85 0.85
CA VAL A 230 -11.53 -0.77 1.93
C VAL A 230 -11.01 0.18 2.99
N ALA A 231 -11.79 1.20 3.30
CA ALA A 231 -11.53 2.04 4.45
C ALA A 231 -12.06 1.37 5.72
N ILE A 232 -11.24 1.34 6.76
CA ILE A 232 -11.55 0.76 8.06
C ILE A 232 -11.27 1.84 9.11
N SER A 233 -12.25 2.10 9.97
CA SER A 233 -12.09 3.02 11.10
C SER A 233 -12.04 2.26 12.41
N SER A 234 -10.98 2.45 13.18
CA SER A 234 -10.75 1.72 14.44
C SER A 234 -9.95 2.54 15.44
N THR A 235 -10.13 2.20 16.71
CA THR A 235 -9.24 2.58 17.81
C THR A 235 -8.32 1.40 18.06
N GLN A 236 -7.02 1.63 17.88
CA GLN A 236 -5.99 0.61 18.02
C GLN A 236 -5.13 0.90 19.25
N GLN A 237 -4.79 -0.15 19.98
CA GLN A 237 -3.89 -0.11 21.11
C GLN A 237 -2.65 -0.94 20.80
N VAL A 238 -1.48 -0.34 21.03
CA VAL A 238 -0.18 -0.99 20.95
C VAL A 238 0.53 -0.83 22.28
N SER A 239 1.08 -1.90 22.83
CA SER A 239 1.90 -1.88 24.04
C SER A 239 3.18 -2.70 23.83
N ARG A 240 4.25 -2.33 24.55
CA ARG A 240 5.50 -3.11 24.55
C ARG A 240 5.74 -3.72 25.93
N TYR A 241 6.29 -4.91 25.92
CA TYR A 241 6.62 -5.68 27.11
C TYR A 241 8.07 -6.11 27.06
N ASP A 242 8.71 -6.16 28.21
CA ASP A 242 10.02 -6.80 28.31
C ASP A 242 9.84 -8.31 28.17
N ALA A 243 10.64 -8.94 27.30
CA ALA A 243 10.58 -10.36 27.04
C ALA A 243 11.04 -11.22 28.23
N SER A 244 11.84 -10.65 29.14
CA SER A 244 12.38 -11.34 30.31
C SER A 244 11.47 -11.27 31.53
N THR A 245 10.89 -10.10 31.80
CA THR A 245 10.02 -9.89 32.98
C THR A 245 8.52 -10.05 32.64
N GLY A 246 8.15 -9.93 31.37
CA GLY A 246 6.75 -9.89 30.95
C GLY A 246 6.02 -8.59 31.33
N GLU A 247 6.71 -7.64 31.96
CA GLU A 247 6.11 -6.38 32.41
C GLU A 247 5.96 -5.39 31.26
N THR A 248 4.92 -4.55 31.35
CA THR A 248 4.69 -3.49 30.37
C THR A 248 5.77 -2.42 30.53
N ILE A 249 6.45 -2.09 29.44
CA ILE A 249 7.46 -1.03 29.44
C ILE A 249 6.75 0.31 29.72
N PRO A 250 7.14 1.09 30.73
CA PRO A 250 6.51 2.35 31.07
C PRO A 250 6.44 3.32 29.87
N GLY A 251 5.28 3.94 29.65
CA GLY A 251 5.06 4.85 28.52
C GLY A 251 4.99 4.18 27.14
N SER A 252 5.00 2.84 27.06
CA SER A 252 4.92 2.14 25.78
C SER A 252 3.50 2.02 25.22
N VAL A 253 2.48 2.12 26.08
CA VAL A 253 1.07 2.00 25.70
C VAL A 253 0.67 3.21 24.85
N LYS A 254 0.19 2.94 23.64
CA LYS A 254 -0.30 3.95 22.70
C LYS A 254 -1.67 3.53 22.21
N ILE A 255 -2.64 4.43 22.37
CA ILE A 255 -4.00 4.28 21.85
C ILE A 255 -4.18 5.34 20.77
N GLN A 256 -4.63 4.93 19.58
CA GLN A 256 -4.80 5.82 18.44
C GLN A 256 -6.08 5.51 17.67
N ASP A 257 -6.83 6.55 17.34
CA ASP A 257 -7.97 6.49 16.43
C ASP A 257 -7.48 6.72 15.00
N LYS A 258 -7.81 5.80 14.09
CA LYS A 258 -7.35 5.85 12.70
C LYS A 258 -8.43 5.46 11.71
N VAL A 259 -8.27 5.98 10.49
CA VAL A 259 -8.94 5.48 9.28
C VAL A 259 -7.85 5.01 8.34
N GLU A 260 -7.80 3.70 8.10
CA GLU A 260 -6.80 3.06 7.25
C GLU A 260 -7.46 2.54 5.98
N TYR A 261 -6.81 2.75 4.84
CA TYR A 261 -7.29 2.28 3.54
C TYR A 261 -6.52 1.03 3.16
N VAL A 262 -7.11 -0.11 3.45
CA VAL A 262 -6.53 -1.43 3.21
C VAL A 262 -6.79 -1.83 1.76
N VAL A 263 -5.74 -2.23 1.07
CA VAL A 263 -5.82 -2.77 -0.28
C VAL A 263 -5.80 -4.29 -0.18
N LEU A 264 -6.85 -4.90 -0.70
CA LEU A 264 -6.89 -6.34 -0.95
C LEU A 264 -6.56 -6.62 -2.41
N SER A 265 -5.90 -7.74 -2.66
CA SER A 265 -5.63 -8.25 -3.99
C SER A 265 -5.85 -9.75 -4.06
N ARG A 266 -6.23 -10.24 -5.24
CA ARG A 266 -6.29 -11.66 -5.58
C ARG A 266 -6.16 -11.85 -7.08
N GLN A 267 -5.86 -13.07 -7.51
CA GLN A 267 -5.94 -13.44 -8.91
C GLN A 267 -7.31 -14.02 -9.26
N VAL A 268 -7.68 -13.85 -10.52
CA VAL A 268 -8.88 -14.42 -11.13
C VAL A 268 -8.50 -14.98 -12.48
N ASN A 269 -8.86 -16.22 -12.74
CA ASN A 269 -8.66 -16.86 -14.03
C ASN A 269 -9.70 -16.32 -15.02
N ALA A 270 -9.26 -15.78 -16.16
CA ALA A 270 -10.10 -15.17 -17.18
C ALA A 270 -10.80 -16.17 -18.11
N VAL A 271 -10.50 -17.47 -17.96
CA VAL A 271 -11.09 -18.58 -18.70
C VAL A 271 -12.06 -19.36 -17.82
N THR A 272 -11.64 -19.80 -16.62
CA THR A 272 -12.51 -20.54 -15.69
C THR A 272 -13.36 -19.63 -14.82
N PHE A 273 -13.01 -18.33 -14.75
CA PHE A 273 -13.67 -17.33 -13.90
C PHE A 273 -13.60 -17.60 -12.40
N GLU A 274 -12.74 -18.54 -12.00
CA GLU A 274 -12.44 -18.85 -10.60
C GLU A 274 -11.54 -17.78 -10.00
N SER A 275 -11.81 -17.42 -8.74
CA SER A 275 -11.07 -16.39 -8.01
C SER A 275 -10.37 -17.01 -6.82
N ASP A 276 -9.13 -16.63 -6.62
CA ASP A 276 -8.36 -17.02 -5.44
C ASP A 276 -8.88 -16.35 -4.16
N ALA A 277 -8.31 -16.78 -3.03
CA ALA A 277 -8.51 -16.11 -1.76
C ALA A 277 -7.95 -14.68 -1.79
N TRP A 278 -8.65 -13.77 -1.12
CA TRP A 278 -8.15 -12.41 -0.91
C TRP A 278 -6.91 -12.42 -0.03
N ARG A 279 -5.91 -11.62 -0.41
CA ARG A 279 -4.73 -11.32 0.39
C ARG A 279 -4.55 -9.83 0.59
N VAL A 280 -3.89 -9.46 1.68
CA VAL A 280 -3.59 -8.05 1.98
C VAL A 280 -2.40 -7.62 1.13
N TRP A 281 -2.65 -6.69 0.21
CA TRP A 281 -1.60 -6.07 -0.59
C TRP A 281 -0.84 -5.01 0.20
N GLY A 282 -1.53 -4.30 1.10
CA GLY A 282 -0.95 -3.29 1.97
C GLY A 282 -1.96 -2.21 2.32
N THR A 283 -1.46 -1.03 2.66
CA THR A 283 -2.27 0.16 2.91
C THR A 283 -1.91 1.29 1.94
N THR A 284 -2.89 2.15 1.68
CA THR A 284 -2.73 3.32 0.81
C THR A 284 -3.25 4.60 1.46
N SER A 285 -2.92 5.75 0.88
CA SER A 285 -3.36 7.06 1.34
C SER A 285 -4.58 7.53 0.53
N PRO A 286 -5.43 8.41 1.10
CA PRO A 286 -6.43 9.13 0.33
C PRO A 286 -5.80 9.90 -0.83
N THR A 287 -6.50 9.93 -1.96
CA THR A 287 -6.17 10.74 -3.11
C THR A 287 -6.60 12.18 -2.85
N THR A 288 -5.64 13.10 -2.77
CA THR A 288 -5.90 14.55 -2.78
C THR A 288 -6.09 15.04 -4.20
N LEU A 289 -6.74 16.20 -4.39
CA LEU A 289 -6.92 16.79 -5.72
C LEU A 289 -5.57 17.08 -6.38
N GLU A 290 -4.62 17.65 -5.63
CA GLU A 290 -3.26 17.94 -6.10
C GLU A 290 -2.54 16.67 -6.56
N ALA A 291 -2.48 15.63 -5.72
CA ALA A 291 -1.84 14.36 -6.08
C ALA A 291 -2.50 13.71 -7.30
N TYR A 292 -3.82 13.85 -7.43
CA TYR A 292 -4.55 13.38 -8.61
C TYR A 292 -4.15 14.13 -9.88
N LEU A 293 -4.05 15.45 -9.83
CA LEU A 293 -3.68 16.26 -11.00
C LEU A 293 -2.25 16.00 -11.45
N GLU A 294 -1.32 15.86 -10.50
CA GLU A 294 0.06 15.47 -10.78
C GLU A 294 0.14 14.08 -11.44
N GLU A 295 -0.63 13.12 -10.93
CA GLU A 295 -0.69 11.77 -11.51
C GLU A 295 -1.26 11.81 -12.93
N LYS A 296 -2.36 12.53 -13.13
CA LYS A 296 -2.97 12.70 -14.45
C LYS A 296 -1.98 13.31 -15.44
N GLU A 297 -1.28 14.38 -15.06
CA GLU A 297 -0.30 15.02 -15.92
C GLU A 297 0.87 14.06 -16.26
N ALA A 298 1.34 13.27 -15.29
CA ALA A 298 2.37 12.27 -15.53
C ALA A 298 1.90 11.15 -16.49
N ILE A 299 0.65 10.72 -16.37
CA ILE A 299 0.04 9.73 -17.27
C ILE A 299 -0.11 10.31 -18.67
N ASP A 300 -0.63 11.53 -18.80
CA ASP A 300 -0.85 12.20 -20.08
C ASP A 300 0.49 12.42 -20.81
N LYS A 301 1.53 12.85 -20.09
CA LYS A 301 2.90 12.96 -20.64
C LYS A 301 3.45 11.63 -21.14
N GLU A 302 3.26 10.55 -20.39
CA GLU A 302 3.71 9.21 -20.79
C GLU A 302 2.92 8.67 -21.99
N GLN A 303 1.61 8.94 -22.06
CA GLN A 303 0.77 8.58 -23.21
C GLN A 303 1.18 9.36 -24.45
N ALA A 304 1.40 10.67 -24.35
CA ALA A 304 1.89 11.51 -25.44
C ALA A 304 3.25 11.02 -25.95
N ARG A 305 4.19 10.73 -25.04
CA ARG A 305 5.51 10.17 -25.39
C ARG A 305 5.38 8.86 -26.18
N ARG A 306 4.47 7.98 -25.79
CA ARG A 306 4.20 6.70 -26.49
C ARG A 306 3.54 6.89 -27.84
N ALA A 307 2.66 7.89 -27.97
CA ALA A 307 2.04 8.27 -29.24
C ALA A 307 3.02 8.96 -30.21
N GLY A 308 4.31 9.09 -29.83
CA GLY A 308 5.34 9.73 -30.64
C GLY A 308 5.31 11.26 -30.59
N TRP A 309 4.49 11.85 -29.72
CA TRP A 309 4.41 13.30 -29.56
C TRP A 309 5.62 13.75 -28.74
N LYS A 310 6.49 14.54 -29.35
CA LYS A 310 7.58 15.22 -28.64
C LYS A 310 6.97 16.41 -27.87
N PRO A 311 7.31 16.60 -26.59
CA PRO A 311 6.90 17.82 -25.90
C PRO A 311 7.48 19.01 -26.66
N ALA A 312 6.69 20.07 -26.84
CA ALA A 312 7.16 21.32 -27.43
C ALA A 312 8.40 21.77 -26.64
N SER A 313 9.53 21.95 -27.33
CA SER A 313 10.73 22.52 -26.72
C SER A 313 10.36 23.91 -26.20
N LYS A 314 10.51 24.11 -24.89
CA LYS A 314 10.55 25.45 -24.32
C LYS A 314 11.88 26.10 -24.70
#